data_AF-A0A535PSU8-F1
#
_entry.id   AF-A0A535PSU8-F1
#
_cell.length_a   1.000
_cell.length_b   1.000
_cell.length_c   1.000
_cell.angle_alpha   90.00
_cell.angle_beta   90.00
_cell.angle_gamma   90.00
#
_symmetry.space_group_name_H-M   'P 1'
#
loop_
_entity.id
_entity.type
_entity.pdbx_description
1 polymer ?
#
loop_
_entity_poly.entity_id
_entity_poly.type
_entity_poly.pdbx_seq_one_letter_code
_entity_poly.pdbx_strand_id
1 'polypeptide(L)'
;MRVVLDVNVLVAALLAQKSAPARLILRWIAGDFEVMISDKLISELTRALSYPKVRSRVTSAEASAFVDFLEANASRAIDPGTAPRRSP
;
A
#
# COMPACT_ATOMS: atom_id res chain seq x y z
N MET A 1 -11.66 9.11 9.21
CA MET A 1 -10.91 8.02 9.87
C MET A 1 -9.59 7.86 9.12
N ARG A 2 -8.46 7.67 9.83
CA ARG A 2 -7.14 7.45 9.21
C ARG A 2 -6.74 5.98 9.35
N VAL A 3 -6.23 5.38 8.29
CA VAL A 3 -5.83 3.97 8.28
C VAL A 3 -4.44 3.81 7.65
N VAL A 4 -3.69 2.81 8.12
CA VAL A 4 -2.48 2.33 7.46
C VAL A 4 -2.83 0.97 6.87
N LEU A 5 -2.63 0.79 5.57
CA LEU A 5 -2.83 -0.49 4.92
C LEU A 5 -1.53 -1.30 4.95
N ASP A 6 -1.62 -2.58 5.32
CA ASP A 6 -0.48 -3.48 5.25
C ASP A 6 -0.04 -3.68 3.78
N VAL A 7 1.26 -3.89 3.56
CA VAL A 7 1.82 -4.10 2.22
C VAL A 7 1.18 -5.30 1.52
N ASN A 8 0.85 -6.37 2.25
CA ASN A 8 0.17 -7.52 1.64
C ASN A 8 -1.25 -7.19 1.19
N VAL A 9 -1.94 -6.27 1.87
CA VAL A 9 -3.26 -5.77 1.43
C VAL A 9 -3.11 -5.00 0.12
N LEU A 10 -2.10 -4.12 0.03
CA LEU A 10 -1.80 -3.35 -1.19
C LEU A 10 -1.43 -4.26 -2.37
N VAL A 11 -0.57 -5.25 -2.15
CA VAL A 11 -0.21 -6.26 -3.16
C VAL A 11 -1.42 -7.09 -3.58
N ALA A 12 -2.26 -7.51 -2.64
CA ALA A 12 -3.48 -8.27 -2.95
C ALA A 12 -4.50 -7.44 -3.74
N ALA A 13 -4.60 -6.13 -3.49
CA ALA A 13 -5.46 -5.23 -4.26
C ALA A 13 -5.03 -5.18 -5.73
N LEU A 14 -3.72 -5.15 -6.00
CA LEU A 14 -3.17 -5.14 -7.34
C LEU A 14 -3.34 -6.50 -8.05
N LEU A 15 -3.17 -7.60 -7.32
CA LEU A 15 -3.28 -8.96 -7.88
C LEU A 15 -4.72 -9.40 -8.17
N ALA A 16 -5.72 -8.82 -7.50
CA ALA A 16 -7.10 -9.27 -7.58
C ALA A 16 -8.10 -8.10 -7.51
N GLN A 17 -8.47 -7.55 -8.67
CA GLN A 17 -9.32 -6.36 -8.79
C GLN A 17 -10.74 -6.48 -8.17
N LYS A 18 -11.26 -7.69 -7.97
CA LYS A 18 -12.58 -7.91 -7.32
C LYS A 18 -12.48 -8.32 -5.83
N SER A 19 -11.28 -8.30 -5.27
CA SER A 19 -11.02 -8.70 -3.89
C SER A 19 -11.49 -7.65 -2.88
N ALA A 20 -11.58 -8.04 -1.61
CA ALA A 20 -11.84 -7.08 -0.52
C ALA A 20 -10.76 -5.99 -0.44
N PRO A 21 -9.44 -6.29 -0.57
CA PRO A 21 -8.41 -5.26 -0.70
C PRO A 21 -8.62 -4.27 -1.85
N ALA A 22 -9.00 -4.74 -3.04
CA ALA A 22 -9.29 -3.83 -4.15
C ALA A 22 -10.47 -2.89 -3.85
N ARG A 23 -11.50 -3.39 -3.16
CA ARG A 23 -12.60 -2.54 -2.67
C ARG A 23 -12.14 -1.52 -1.64
N LEU A 24 -11.14 -1.81 -0.80
CA LEU A 24 -10.60 -0.81 0.13
C LEU A 24 -9.98 0.38 -0.63
N ILE A 25 -9.26 0.12 -1.72
CA ILE A 25 -8.70 1.20 -2.56
C ILE A 25 -9.82 2.06 -3.15
N LEU A 26 -10.88 1.44 -3.68
CA LEU A 26 -12.02 2.18 -4.23
C LEU A 26 -12.73 3.03 -3.17
N ARG A 27 -12.92 2.50 -1.96
CA ARG A 27 -13.55 3.23 -0.85
C ARG A 27 -12.70 4.38 -0.35
N TRP A 28 -11.38 4.21 -0.33
CA TRP A 28 -10.47 5.30 -0.05
C TRP A 28 -10.58 6.41 -1.10
N ILE A 29 -10.57 6.07 -2.40
CA ILE A 29 -10.76 7.05 -3.48
C ILE A 29 -12.11 7.76 -3.37
N ALA A 30 -13.15 7.05 -2.91
CA ALA A 30 -14.47 7.62 -2.65
C ALA A 30 -14.52 8.55 -1.41
N GLY A 31 -13.44 8.64 -0.62
CA GLY A 31 -13.33 9.51 0.54
C GLY A 31 -13.87 8.91 1.85
N ASP A 32 -14.18 7.60 1.88
CA ASP A 32 -14.69 6.94 3.10
C ASP A 32 -13.71 7.02 4.28
N PHE A 33 -12.41 7.07 3.97
CA PHE A 33 -11.32 7.18 4.93
C PHE A 33 -10.06 7.73 4.25
N GLU A 34 -9.07 8.10 5.06
CA GLU A 34 -7.77 8.60 4.61
C GLU A 34 -6.71 7.50 4.79
N VAL A 35 -5.98 7.16 3.74
CA VAL A 35 -4.83 6.24 3.84
C VAL A 35 -3.57 7.02 4.19
N MET A 36 -2.84 6.50 5.17
CA MET A 36 -1.56 7.00 5.62
C MET A 36 -0.43 6.09 5.09
N ILE A 37 0.62 6.69 4.52
CA ILE A 37 1.83 5.99 4.07
C ILE A 37 3.09 6.55 4.76
N SER A 38 4.17 5.77 4.72
CA SER A 38 5.51 6.20 5.13
C SER A 38 6.55 5.69 4.13
N ASP A 39 7.75 6.28 4.14
CA ASP A 39 8.84 5.86 3.25
C ASP A 39 9.21 4.39 3.46
N LYS A 40 9.12 3.89 4.70
CA LYS A 40 9.33 2.48 5.02
C LYS A 40 8.28 1.58 4.36
N LEU A 41 7.01 1.97 4.41
CA LEU A 41 5.92 1.23 3.78
C LEU A 41 6.11 1.19 2.25
N ILE A 42 6.45 2.31 1.63
CA ILE A 42 6.70 2.40 0.18
C ILE A 42 7.91 1.54 -0.21
N SER A 43 9.00 1.59 0.54
CA SER A 43 10.18 0.75 0.32
C SER A 43 9.85 -0.75 0.42
N GLU A 44 9.07 -1.14 1.42
CA GLU A 44 8.62 -2.52 1.59
C GLU A 44 7.67 -2.96 0.47
N LEU A 45 6.75 -2.11 0.04
CA LEU A 45 5.86 -2.37 -1.08
C LEU A 45 6.64 -2.59 -2.38
N THR A 46 7.56 -1.69 -2.71
CA THR A 46 8.41 -1.80 -3.91
C THR A 46 9.23 -3.10 -3.89
N ARG A 47 9.78 -3.47 -2.73
CA ARG A 47 10.45 -4.77 -2.55
C ARG A 47 9.50 -5.93 -2.78
N ALA A 48 8.30 -5.91 -2.19
CA ALA A 48 7.31 -6.97 -2.32
C ALA A 48 6.83 -7.15 -3.78
N LEU A 49 6.62 -6.05 -4.50
CA LEU A 49 6.25 -6.04 -5.92
C LEU A 49 7.34 -6.62 -6.83
N SER A 50 8.61 -6.58 -6.40
CA SER A 50 9.73 -7.16 -7.14
C SER A 50 9.84 -8.68 -7.01
N TYR A 51 9.10 -9.32 -6.10
CA TYR A 51 9.18 -10.76 -5.89
C TYR A 51 8.72 -11.53 -7.14
N PRO A 52 9.39 -12.63 -7.53
CA PRO A 52 9.08 -13.36 -8.77
C PRO A 52 7.61 -13.77 -8.90
N LYS A 53 6.99 -14.18 -7.79
CA LYS A 53 5.56 -14.59 -7.73
C LYS A 53 4.57 -13.45 -8.00
N VAL A 54 4.99 -12.20 -7.76
CA VAL A 54 4.17 -11.00 -8.01
C VAL A 54 4.46 -10.49 -9.41
N ARG A 55 5.75 -10.39 -9.80
CA ARG A 55 6.17 -9.99 -11.15
C ARG A 55 5.65 -10.87 -12.27
N SER A 56 5.35 -12.15 -11.99
CA SER A 56 4.73 -13.04 -12.98
C SER A 56 3.28 -12.69 -13.29
N ARG A 57 2.66 -11.79 -12.51
CA ARG A 57 1.24 -11.40 -12.62
C ARG A 57 1.02 -9.89 -12.73
N VAL A 58 2.01 -9.11 -12.33
CA VAL A 58 1.98 -7.64 -12.33
C VAL A 58 3.22 -7.16 -13.07
N THR A 59 3.02 -6.38 -14.11
CA THR A 59 4.11 -5.77 -14.87
C THR A 59 4.83 -4.71 -14.05
N SER A 60 6.09 -4.43 -14.38
CA SER A 60 6.85 -3.35 -13.73
C SER A 60 6.18 -1.98 -13.90
N ALA A 61 5.48 -1.76 -15.01
CA ALA A 61 4.74 -0.52 -15.27
C ALA A 61 3.52 -0.37 -14.34
N GLU A 62 2.73 -1.44 -14.16
CA GLU A 62 1.61 -1.44 -13.22
C GLU A 62 2.08 -1.26 -11.77
N ALA A 63 3.19 -1.91 -11.40
CA ALA A 63 3.80 -1.77 -10.09
C ALA A 63 4.24 -0.31 -9.82
N SER A 64 4.94 0.31 -10.79
CA SER A 64 5.36 1.72 -10.68
C SER A 64 4.16 2.65 -10.56
N ALA A 65 3.19 2.52 -11.48
CA ALA A 65 2.00 3.35 -11.48
C ALA A 65 1.20 3.23 -10.18
N PHE A 66 1.17 2.04 -9.57
CA PHE A 66 0.51 1.85 -8.29
C PHE A 66 1.25 2.53 -7.14
N VAL A 67 2.58 2.47 -7.11
CA VAL A 67 3.39 3.20 -6.12
C VAL A 67 3.21 4.71 -6.29
N ASP A 68 3.33 5.22 -7.52
CA ASP A 68 3.15 6.64 -7.83
C ASP A 68 1.75 7.13 -7.42
N PHE A 69 0.72 6.31 -7.68
CA PHE A 69 -0.64 6.59 -7.24
C PHE A 69 -0.74 6.72 -5.71
N LEU A 70 -0.12 5.81 -4.95
CA LEU A 70 -0.11 5.89 -3.49
C LEU A 70 0.59 7.15 -3.01
N GLU A 71 1.77 7.47 -3.55
CA GLU A 71 2.53 8.64 -3.13
C GLU A 71 1.82 9.96 -3.46
N ALA A 72 1.08 10.02 -4.57
CA ALA A 72 0.36 11.21 -4.98
C ALA A 72 -0.96 11.44 -4.19
N ASN A 73 -1.62 10.37 -3.73
CA ASN A 73 -2.97 10.45 -3.16
C ASN A 73 -3.03 10.20 -1.65
N ALA A 74 -2.07 9.47 -1.08
CA ALA A 74 -2.07 9.13 0.34
C ALA A 74 -1.38 10.22 1.17
N SER A 75 -1.85 10.38 2.40
CA SER A 75 -1.23 11.31 3.34
C SER A 75 0.03 10.69 3.93
N ARG A 76 1.12 11.45 3.99
CA ARG A 76 2.33 10.98 4.67
C ARG A 76 2.16 11.07 6.17
N ALA A 77 2.36 9.94 6.84
CA ALA A 77 2.59 9.95 8.28
C ALA A 77 4.00 10.49 8.52
N ILE A 78 4.12 11.56 9.30
CA ILE A 78 5.39 11.86 9.96
C ILE A 78 5.60 10.69 10.92
N ASP A 79 6.65 9.90 10.71
CA ASP A 79 6.98 8.79 11.61
C ASP A 79 7.06 9.38 13.04
N PRO A 80 6.15 9.01 13.97
CA PRO A 80 6.33 9.41 15.35
C PRO A 80 7.64 8.76 15.79
N GLY A 81 8.59 9.57 16.26
CA GLY A 81 9.93 9.10 16.65
C GLY A 81 9.84 7.78 17.41
N THR A 82 10.57 6.77 16.89
CA THR A 82 10.66 5.38 17.34
C THR A 82 9.65 5.00 18.43
N ALA A 83 8.44 4.58 18.04
CA ALA A 83 7.55 3.92 18.99
C ALA A 83 8.27 2.68 19.56
N PRO A 84 8.32 2.51 20.91
CA PRO A 84 8.98 1.37 21.50
C PRO A 84 8.34 0.09 20.95
N ARG A 85 9.18 -0.87 20.55
CA ARG A 85 8.71 -2.19 20.11
C ARG A 85 7.85 -2.76 21.23
N ARG A 86 6.54 -2.88 21.01
CA ARG A 86 5.71 -3.78 21.80
C ARG A 86 5.86 -5.16 21.18
N SER A 87 6.68 -5.98 21.81
CA SER A 87 6.59 -7.43 21.72
C SER A 87 6.02 -7.93 23.07
N PRO A 88 5.22 -9.02 23.04
CA PRO A 88 4.40 -9.49 24.16
C PRO A 88 5.20 -9.98 25.37
#